data_AF-A0AAE9SG17-F1
#
_entry.id   AF-A0AAE9SG17-F1
#
_cell.length_a   1.000
_cell.length_b   1.000
_cell.length_c   1.000
_cell.angle_alpha   90.00
_cell.angle_beta   90.00
_cell.angle_gamma   90.00
#
_symmetry.space_group_name_H-M   'P 1'
#
loop_
_entity.id
_entity.type
_entity.pdbx_description
1 polymer ?
#
loop_
_entity_poly.entity_id
_entity_poly.type
_entity_poly.pdbx_seq_one_letter_code
_entity_poly.pdbx_strand_id
1 'polypeptide(L)'
;MQQTSPLKTVVVSTLATALLIFVAQYLIGKQEIKIGIAIIPILPMLFAVIIGMIISAKPIKDRIPGWRKLFTAREEGFCGKMVGFSLLILGTQYAGMIIPNLKLILSVGVPLFLQEIGNLLPILIAIPLAVKFGFGRRAIGACSSISREPSVAVIQGKFGTGSQEYIGVLAIYLCGSVIGTLWFSVLGSIAPLTGLHPLALAAGSGVGSGSMLSAASGALINGLDEAMAQQVLSIAAASNLLSSALGALSLTYLGLPLAEKIFAMSSKGEAQ
;
A
#
# COMPACT_ATOMS: atom_id res chain seq x y z
N MET A 1 10.56 -42.56 -8.28
CA MET A 1 10.16 -41.37 -7.51
C MET A 1 10.94 -40.18 -8.04
N GLN A 2 10.33 -39.33 -8.87
CA GLN A 2 11.00 -38.15 -9.42
C GLN A 2 11.25 -37.14 -8.29
N GLN A 3 12.53 -36.89 -7.98
CA GLN A 3 12.94 -35.74 -7.16
C GLN A 3 12.52 -34.48 -7.91
N THR A 4 11.40 -33.89 -7.49
CA THR A 4 11.01 -32.55 -7.94
C THR A 4 12.09 -31.58 -7.46
N SER A 5 12.57 -30.71 -8.36
CA SER A 5 13.57 -29.73 -7.96
C SER A 5 13.01 -28.86 -6.83
N PRO A 6 13.83 -28.44 -5.84
CA PRO A 6 13.36 -27.67 -4.68
C PRO A 6 12.64 -26.38 -5.09
N LEU A 7 12.91 -25.85 -6.28
CA LEU A 7 12.23 -24.69 -6.85
C LEU A 7 10.80 -25.02 -7.33
N LYS A 8 10.59 -26.18 -7.98
CA LYS A 8 9.25 -26.59 -8.43
C LYS A 8 8.29 -26.73 -7.25
N THR A 9 8.76 -27.30 -6.14
CA THR A 9 7.94 -27.47 -4.93
C THR A 9 7.51 -26.13 -4.34
N VAL A 10 8.44 -25.17 -4.24
CA VAL A 10 8.18 -23.80 -3.73
C VAL A 10 7.20 -23.04 -4.63
N VAL A 11 7.35 -23.15 -5.95
CA VAL A 11 6.45 -22.48 -6.91
C VAL A 11 5.04 -23.08 -6.80
N VAL A 12 4.92 -24.40 -6.79
CA VAL A 12 3.62 -25.07 -6.71
C VAL A 12 2.91 -24.79 -5.38
N SER A 13 3.62 -24.82 -4.25
CA SER A 13 3.03 -24.51 -2.93
C SER A 13 2.56 -23.06 -2.85
N THR A 14 3.34 -22.12 -3.37
CA THR A 14 3.00 -20.69 -3.40
C THR A 14 1.77 -20.44 -4.28
N LEU A 15 1.75 -20.98 -5.50
CA LEU A 15 0.63 -20.81 -6.42
C LEU A 15 -0.66 -21.46 -5.91
N ALA A 16 -0.57 -22.66 -5.31
CA ALA A 16 -1.72 -23.32 -4.71
C ALA A 16 -2.31 -22.48 -3.56
N THR A 17 -1.46 -21.94 -2.68
CA THR A 17 -1.89 -21.08 -1.58
C THR A 17 -2.51 -19.78 -2.08
N ALA A 18 -1.89 -19.14 -3.09
CA ALA A 18 -2.42 -17.94 -3.71
C ALA A 18 -3.78 -18.19 -4.36
N LEU A 19 -3.95 -19.31 -5.06
CA LEU A 19 -5.22 -19.71 -5.67
C LEU A 19 -6.31 -19.95 -4.61
N LEU A 20 -5.98 -20.62 -3.51
CA LEU A 20 -6.93 -20.84 -2.41
C LEU A 20 -7.40 -19.52 -1.81
N ILE A 21 -6.48 -18.59 -1.54
CA ILE A 21 -6.82 -17.25 -1.05
C ILE A 21 -7.68 -16.51 -2.09
N PHE A 22 -7.33 -16.62 -3.37
CA PHE A 22 -8.08 -16.00 -4.47
C PHE A 22 -9.53 -16.52 -4.54
N VAL A 23 -9.73 -17.83 -4.49
CA VAL A 23 -11.06 -18.43 -4.49
C VAL A 23 -11.84 -18.01 -3.24
N ALA A 24 -11.20 -18.01 -2.06
CA ALA A 24 -11.84 -17.59 -0.82
C ALA A 24 -12.30 -16.13 -0.88
N GLN A 25 -11.46 -15.19 -1.33
CA GLN A 25 -11.88 -13.79 -1.46
C GLN A 25 -12.97 -13.59 -2.53
N TYR A 26 -12.94 -14.37 -3.61
CA TYR A 26 -13.95 -14.27 -4.67
C TYR A 26 -15.32 -14.71 -4.16
N LEU A 27 -15.36 -15.77 -3.35
CA LEU A 27 -16.59 -16.25 -2.70
C LEU A 27 -17.16 -15.25 -1.68
N ILE A 28 -16.30 -14.51 -0.98
CA ILE A 28 -16.74 -13.47 -0.04
C ILE A 28 -17.31 -12.26 -0.81
N GLY A 29 -16.69 -11.88 -1.94
CA GLY A 29 -17.13 -10.76 -2.75
C GLY A 29 -16.98 -9.39 -2.06
N LYS A 30 -17.51 -8.35 -2.70
CA LYS A 30 -17.54 -7.00 -2.12
C LYS A 30 -18.58 -6.98 -1.00
N GLN A 31 -18.17 -6.53 0.18
CA GLN A 31 -19.06 -6.34 1.32
C GLN A 31 -19.19 -4.85 1.62
N GLU A 32 -20.30 -4.43 2.21
CA GLU A 32 -20.53 -3.03 2.56
C GLU A 32 -21.12 -2.95 3.96
N ILE A 33 -20.47 -2.19 4.84
CA ILE A 33 -21.00 -1.89 6.17
C ILE A 33 -21.63 -0.50 6.12
N LYS A 34 -22.93 -0.43 6.39
CA LYS A 34 -23.67 0.84 6.46
C LYS A 34 -23.73 1.28 7.93
N ILE A 35 -23.09 2.40 8.26
CA ILE A 35 -23.11 3.01 9.60
C ILE A 35 -23.70 4.42 9.47
N GLY A 36 -25.01 4.54 9.64
CA GLY A 36 -25.72 5.81 9.50
C GLY A 36 -25.54 6.40 8.09
N ILE A 37 -24.89 7.56 8.00
CA ILE A 37 -24.58 8.26 6.75
C ILE A 37 -23.31 7.75 6.04
N ALA A 38 -22.49 6.94 6.72
CA ALA A 38 -21.23 6.44 6.17
C ALA A 38 -21.42 5.03 5.58
N ILE A 39 -20.93 4.84 4.36
CA ILE A 39 -20.85 3.53 3.71
C ILE A 39 -19.39 3.11 3.67
N ILE A 40 -19.10 1.97 4.29
CA ILE A 40 -17.77 1.40 4.36
C ILE A 40 -17.67 0.21 3.39
N PRO A 41 -17.19 0.43 2.15
CA PRO A 41 -16.95 -0.66 1.22
C PRO A 41 -15.72 -1.46 1.67
N ILE A 42 -15.94 -2.75 1.90
CA ILE A 42 -14.89 -3.73 2.16
C ILE A 42 -14.64 -4.50 0.87
N LEU A 43 -13.49 -4.23 0.26
CA LEU A 43 -13.10 -4.82 -1.02
C LEU A 43 -12.58 -6.24 -0.84
N PRO A 44 -12.81 -7.15 -1.81
CA PRO A 44 -12.30 -8.53 -1.78
C PRO A 44 -10.82 -8.66 -1.44
N MET A 45 -10.00 -7.77 -2.00
CA MET A 45 -8.54 -7.74 -1.80
C MET A 45 -8.15 -7.57 -0.33
N LEU A 46 -8.98 -6.87 0.47
CA LEU A 46 -8.74 -6.73 1.90
C LEU A 46 -8.82 -8.07 2.62
N PHE A 47 -9.81 -8.91 2.28
CA PHE A 47 -9.94 -10.25 2.83
C PHE A 47 -8.74 -11.12 2.45
N ALA A 48 -8.20 -11.00 1.24
CA ALA A 48 -7.01 -11.74 0.84
C ALA A 48 -5.80 -11.43 1.76
N VAL A 49 -5.58 -10.16 2.08
CA VAL A 49 -4.50 -9.73 2.99
C VAL A 49 -4.77 -10.23 4.42
N ILE A 50 -5.99 -10.07 4.93
CA ILE A 50 -6.36 -10.54 6.28
C ILE A 50 -6.19 -12.05 6.41
N ILE A 51 -6.70 -12.82 5.44
CA ILE A 51 -6.55 -14.27 5.39
C ILE A 51 -5.07 -14.64 5.34
N GLY A 52 -4.28 -13.98 4.49
CA GLY A 52 -2.83 -14.20 4.40
C GLY A 52 -2.11 -13.96 5.73
N MET A 53 -2.44 -12.88 6.44
CA MET A 53 -1.88 -12.57 7.76
C MET A 53 -2.28 -13.61 8.82
N ILE A 54 -3.55 -14.00 8.85
CA ILE A 54 -4.08 -15.00 9.79
C ILE A 54 -3.42 -16.36 9.54
N ILE A 55 -3.37 -16.82 8.30
CA ILE A 55 -2.76 -18.09 7.92
C ILE A 55 -1.25 -18.10 8.22
N SER A 56 -0.59 -16.95 8.08
CA SER A 56 0.85 -16.80 8.37
C SER A 56 1.15 -16.62 9.88
N ALA A 57 0.12 -16.43 10.72
CA ALA A 57 0.31 -16.25 12.15
C ALA A 57 0.82 -17.53 12.81
N LYS A 58 1.86 -17.37 13.65
CA LYS A 58 2.50 -18.44 14.44
C LYS A 58 1.51 -19.44 15.09
N PRO A 59 0.46 -19.00 15.82
CA PRO A 59 -0.46 -19.93 16.47
C PRO A 59 -1.25 -20.81 15.50
N ILE A 60 -1.50 -20.34 14.28
CA ILE A 60 -2.22 -21.11 13.23
C ILE A 60 -1.25 -22.04 12.50
N LYS A 61 -0.05 -21.55 12.21
CA LYS A 61 1.05 -22.32 11.59
C LYS A 61 1.42 -23.56 12.42
N ASP A 62 1.37 -23.48 13.74
CA ASP A 62 1.73 -24.57 14.64
C ASP A 62 0.55 -25.54 14.94
N ARG A 63 -0.70 -25.12 14.75
CA ARG A 63 -1.89 -25.97 14.97
C ARG A 63 -2.23 -26.91 13.81
N ILE A 64 -1.90 -26.54 12.58
CA ILE A 64 -2.29 -27.32 11.39
C ILE A 64 -1.11 -28.23 10.95
N PRO A 65 -1.21 -29.56 11.11
CA PRO A 65 -0.14 -30.48 10.72
C PRO A 65 0.09 -30.44 9.20
N GLY A 66 1.35 -30.29 8.79
CA GLY A 66 1.74 -30.16 7.38
C GLY A 66 1.74 -28.72 6.84
N TRP A 67 1.02 -27.79 7.48
CA TRP A 67 0.95 -26.38 7.05
C TRP A 67 2.29 -25.65 7.19
N ARG A 68 3.05 -25.99 8.22
CA ARG A 68 4.43 -25.50 8.40
C ARG A 68 5.39 -25.87 7.26
N LYS A 69 5.08 -26.90 6.46
CA LYS A 69 5.86 -27.30 5.28
C LYS A 69 5.61 -26.39 4.06
N LEU A 70 4.53 -25.61 4.06
CA LEU A 70 4.18 -24.67 2.98
C LEU A 70 4.72 -23.25 3.21
N PHE A 71 5.05 -22.91 4.46
CA PHE A 71 5.56 -21.59 4.86
C PHE A 71 6.97 -21.73 5.46
N THR A 72 7.92 -22.26 4.69
CA THR A 72 9.32 -22.29 5.12
C THR A 72 10.02 -21.00 4.71
N ALA A 73 11.22 -20.76 5.24
CA ALA A 73 12.05 -19.61 4.86
C ALA A 73 12.34 -19.55 3.35
N ARG A 74 12.25 -20.69 2.64
CA ARG A 74 12.41 -20.73 1.18
C ARG A 74 11.21 -20.15 0.46
N GLU A 75 9.98 -20.52 0.83
CA GLU A 75 8.76 -19.94 0.28
C GLU A 75 8.65 -18.46 0.65
N GLU A 76 8.93 -18.09 1.90
CA GLU A 76 8.93 -16.69 2.33
C GLU A 76 9.93 -15.84 1.53
N GLY A 77 11.16 -16.34 1.34
CA GLY A 77 12.17 -15.68 0.52
C GLY A 77 11.81 -15.61 -0.97
N PHE A 78 11.16 -16.64 -1.51
CA PHE A 78 10.65 -16.64 -2.89
C PHE A 78 9.52 -15.61 -3.06
N CYS A 79 8.53 -15.61 -2.16
CA CYS A 79 7.43 -14.65 -2.15
C CYS A 79 7.93 -13.21 -2.04
N GLY A 80 8.89 -12.92 -1.15
CA GLY A 80 9.47 -11.58 -1.02
C GLY A 80 10.12 -11.08 -2.32
N LYS A 81 10.77 -11.96 -3.08
CA LYS A 81 11.29 -11.63 -4.42
C LYS A 81 10.16 -11.44 -5.43
N MET A 82 9.13 -12.27 -5.37
CA MET A 82 7.97 -12.17 -6.26
C MET A 82 7.17 -10.90 -6.05
N VAL A 83 7.11 -10.35 -4.83
CA VAL A 83 6.53 -9.02 -4.59
C VAL A 83 7.19 -7.98 -5.50
N GLY A 84 8.53 -7.94 -5.55
CA GLY A 84 9.26 -7.01 -6.42
C GLY A 84 8.91 -7.19 -7.90
N PHE A 85 8.80 -8.43 -8.37
CA PHE A 85 8.41 -8.72 -9.75
C PHE A 85 6.97 -8.29 -10.06
N SER A 86 6.02 -8.58 -9.16
CA SER A 86 4.63 -8.14 -9.30
C SER A 86 4.52 -6.62 -9.34
N LEU A 87 5.34 -5.92 -8.55
CA LEU A 87 5.41 -4.47 -8.54
C LEU A 87 5.97 -3.89 -9.85
N LEU A 88 6.84 -4.59 -10.57
CA LEU A 88 7.30 -4.17 -11.90
C LEU A 88 6.17 -4.21 -12.93
N ILE A 89 5.34 -5.26 -12.90
CA ILE A 89 4.16 -5.36 -13.78
C ILE A 89 3.21 -4.20 -13.47
N LEU A 90 2.93 -3.95 -12.20
CA LEU A 90 2.09 -2.84 -11.75
C LEU A 90 2.69 -1.48 -12.17
N GLY A 91 3.99 -1.28 -12.02
CA GLY A 91 4.69 -0.07 -12.47
C GLY A 91 4.63 0.12 -13.99
N THR A 92 4.67 -0.96 -14.75
CA THR A 92 4.50 -0.92 -16.22
C THR A 92 3.07 -0.53 -16.60
N GLN A 93 2.07 -1.08 -15.91
CA GLN A 93 0.68 -0.66 -16.07
C GLN A 93 0.51 0.83 -15.78
N TYR A 94 1.12 1.33 -14.71
CA TYR A 94 1.11 2.75 -14.40
C TYR A 94 1.76 3.59 -15.50
N ALA A 95 2.94 3.23 -15.97
CA ALA A 95 3.59 3.93 -17.09
C ALA A 95 2.69 3.97 -18.35
N GLY A 96 2.01 2.86 -18.67
CA GLY A 96 1.05 2.78 -19.77
C GLY A 96 -0.18 3.66 -19.60
N MET A 97 -0.65 3.89 -18.37
CA MET A 97 -1.79 4.77 -18.08
C MET A 97 -1.41 6.25 -18.02
N ILE A 98 -0.15 6.58 -17.74
CA ILE A 98 0.35 7.97 -17.67
C ILE A 98 0.34 8.61 -19.07
N ILE A 99 0.78 7.88 -20.10
CA ILE A 99 0.97 8.43 -21.45
C ILE A 99 -0.35 9.00 -22.04
N PRO A 100 -1.49 8.29 -22.03
CA PRO A 100 -2.76 8.82 -22.54
C PRO A 100 -3.28 10.01 -21.73
N ASN A 101 -2.95 10.06 -20.44
CA ASN A 101 -3.47 11.07 -19.51
C ASN A 101 -2.51 12.25 -19.31
N LEU A 102 -1.38 12.32 -20.02
CA LEU A 102 -0.30 13.27 -19.76
C LEU A 102 -0.76 14.74 -19.77
N LYS A 103 -1.70 15.11 -20.63
CA LYS A 103 -2.26 16.48 -20.65
C LYS A 103 -3.03 16.83 -19.38
N LEU A 104 -3.84 15.89 -18.87
CA LEU A 104 -4.55 16.05 -17.61
C LEU A 104 -3.56 16.13 -16.45
N ILE A 105 -2.56 15.26 -16.46
CA ILE A 105 -1.48 15.22 -15.47
C ILE A 105 -0.77 16.57 -15.36
N LEU A 106 -0.41 17.16 -16.50
CA LEU A 106 0.27 18.45 -16.55
C LEU A 106 -0.65 19.59 -16.10
N SER A 107 -1.95 19.54 -16.44
CA SER A 107 -2.90 20.57 -16.00
C SER A 107 -3.17 20.53 -14.50
N VAL A 108 -3.17 19.35 -13.87
CA VAL A 108 -3.24 19.19 -12.40
C VAL A 108 -1.87 19.07 -11.72
N GLY A 109 -0.79 19.33 -12.46
CA GLY A 109 0.59 19.04 -12.04
C GLY A 109 1.04 19.84 -10.82
N VAL A 110 0.64 21.11 -10.71
CA VAL A 110 1.00 21.97 -9.56
C VAL A 110 0.34 21.47 -8.27
N PRO A 111 -0.99 21.22 -8.21
CA PRO A 111 -1.62 20.58 -7.06
C PRO A 111 -0.97 19.25 -6.67
N LEU A 112 -0.63 18.40 -7.64
CA LEU A 112 -0.02 17.10 -7.39
C LEU A 112 1.41 17.21 -6.84
N PHE A 113 2.19 18.17 -7.34
CA PHE A 113 3.51 18.44 -6.81
C PHE A 113 3.44 18.89 -5.34
N LEU A 114 2.51 19.79 -5.01
CA LEU A 114 2.27 20.22 -3.63
C LEU A 114 1.78 19.06 -2.75
N GLN A 115 0.91 18.19 -3.27
CA GLN A 115 0.45 16.99 -2.59
C GLN A 115 1.61 16.05 -2.25
N GLU A 116 2.55 15.86 -3.18
CA GLU A 116 3.71 15.00 -2.95
C GLU A 116 4.72 15.62 -1.97
N ILE A 117 4.84 16.95 -1.90
CA ILE A 117 5.56 17.63 -0.80
C ILE A 117 4.87 17.33 0.54
N GLY A 118 3.53 17.34 0.57
CA GLY A 118 2.75 16.96 1.73
C GLY A 118 3.09 15.55 2.25
N ASN A 119 3.37 14.60 1.36
CA ASN A 119 3.79 13.24 1.70
C ASN A 119 5.18 13.18 2.40
N LEU A 120 6.03 14.21 2.25
CA LEU A 120 7.34 14.28 2.90
C LEU A 120 7.27 14.87 4.32
N LEU A 121 6.25 15.68 4.65
CA LEU A 121 6.12 16.31 5.96
C LEU A 121 6.00 15.30 7.12
N PRO A 122 5.22 14.20 7.02
CA PRO A 122 5.13 13.20 8.08
C PRO A 122 6.48 12.61 8.49
N ILE A 123 7.47 12.55 7.60
CA ILE A 123 8.82 12.02 7.89
C ILE A 123 9.44 12.74 9.09
N LEU A 124 9.20 14.05 9.22
CA LEU A 124 9.72 14.89 10.29
C LEU A 124 9.24 14.46 11.68
N ILE A 125 8.08 13.82 11.77
CA ILE A 125 7.44 13.43 13.04
C ILE A 125 7.49 11.91 13.22
N ALA A 126 7.19 11.17 12.16
CA ALA A 126 7.06 9.72 12.18
C ALA A 126 8.40 9.02 12.47
N ILE A 127 9.51 9.51 11.91
CA ILE A 127 10.82 8.90 12.18
C ILE A 127 11.27 9.11 13.63
N PRO A 128 11.29 10.34 14.19
CA PRO A 128 11.65 10.52 15.59
C PRO A 128 10.78 9.69 16.54
N LEU A 129 9.49 9.59 16.25
CA LEU A 129 8.57 8.78 17.04
C LEU A 129 8.87 7.29 16.92
N ALA A 130 9.13 6.78 15.72
CA ALA A 130 9.50 5.38 15.51
C ALA A 130 10.88 5.04 16.11
N VAL A 131 11.83 5.98 16.11
CA VAL A 131 13.10 5.82 16.82
C VAL A 131 12.85 5.68 18.31
N LYS A 132 12.05 6.58 18.90
CA LYS A 132 11.64 6.55 20.33
C LYS A 132 11.00 5.24 20.77
N PHE A 133 10.27 4.57 19.87
CA PHE A 133 9.67 3.26 20.12
C PHE A 133 10.60 2.08 19.83
N GLY A 134 11.88 2.32 19.51
CA GLY A 134 12.89 1.29 19.32
C GLY A 134 12.81 0.56 17.98
N PHE A 135 12.18 1.13 16.94
CA PHE A 135 12.05 0.47 15.63
C PHE A 135 13.38 0.38 14.85
N GLY A 136 14.42 1.09 15.28
CA GLY A 136 15.74 1.08 14.64
C GLY A 136 15.65 1.39 13.14
N ARG A 137 16.43 0.67 12.31
CA ARG A 137 16.44 0.90 10.85
C ARG A 137 15.10 0.61 10.17
N ARG A 138 14.18 -0.13 10.80
CA ARG A 138 12.82 -0.32 10.28
C ARG A 138 12.07 1.00 10.17
N ALA A 139 12.39 1.98 11.03
CA ALA A 139 11.80 3.31 11.00
C ALA A 139 12.02 4.01 9.65
N ILE A 140 13.20 3.84 9.03
CA ILE A 140 13.51 4.45 7.72
C ILE A 140 12.54 3.91 6.66
N GLY A 141 12.36 2.59 6.61
CA GLY A 141 11.43 1.98 5.66
C GLY A 141 9.97 2.29 5.95
N ALA A 142 9.58 2.21 7.22
CA ALA A 142 8.20 2.41 7.67
C ALA A 142 7.72 3.86 7.54
N CYS A 143 8.61 4.84 7.67
CA CYS A 143 8.24 6.25 7.85
C CYS A 143 8.78 7.18 6.76
N SER A 144 9.44 6.67 5.73
CA SER A 144 9.99 7.49 4.62
C SER A 144 8.94 7.94 3.60
N SER A 145 7.73 7.39 3.66
CA SER A 145 6.56 7.82 2.88
C SER A 145 5.29 7.15 3.42
N ILE A 146 4.13 7.44 2.82
CA ILE A 146 2.88 6.69 3.04
C ILE A 146 2.96 5.19 2.63
N SER A 147 4.12 4.69 2.19
CA SER A 147 4.42 3.28 1.94
C SER A 147 3.46 2.61 0.94
N ARG A 148 3.49 3.11 -0.30
CA ARG A 148 2.74 2.55 -1.43
C ARG A 148 3.50 1.43 -2.12
N GLU A 149 2.85 0.81 -3.08
CA GLU A 149 3.41 -0.18 -3.99
C GLU A 149 4.77 0.26 -4.57
N PRO A 150 4.95 1.48 -5.11
CA PRO A 150 6.26 1.93 -5.59
C PRO A 150 7.27 2.15 -4.47
N SER A 151 6.83 2.52 -3.26
CA SER A 151 7.73 2.69 -2.11
C SER A 151 8.40 1.37 -1.73
N VAL A 152 7.64 0.28 -1.76
CA VAL A 152 8.17 -1.08 -1.52
C VAL A 152 9.21 -1.44 -2.57
N ALA A 153 8.94 -1.15 -3.85
CA ALA A 153 9.88 -1.43 -4.94
C ALA A 153 11.18 -0.60 -4.82
N VAL A 154 11.08 0.70 -4.52
CA VAL A 154 12.24 1.59 -4.34
C VAL A 154 13.11 1.12 -3.18
N ILE A 155 12.52 0.80 -2.03
CA ILE A 155 13.25 0.33 -0.84
C ILE A 155 13.85 -1.05 -1.08
N GLN A 156 13.13 -1.96 -1.74
CA GLN A 156 13.66 -3.26 -2.14
C GLN A 156 14.87 -3.11 -3.06
N GLY A 157 14.82 -2.18 -4.03
CA GLY A 157 15.91 -1.89 -4.94
C GLY A 157 17.13 -1.28 -4.25
N LYS A 158 16.94 -0.36 -3.30
CA LYS A 158 18.02 0.32 -2.58
C LYS A 158 18.67 -0.54 -1.48
N PHE A 159 17.86 -1.19 -0.64
CA PHE A 159 18.33 -1.90 0.56
C PHE A 159 18.32 -3.42 0.44
N GLY A 160 17.69 -3.97 -0.60
CA GLY A 160 17.55 -5.41 -0.80
C GLY A 160 16.36 -6.02 -0.05
N THR A 161 15.92 -7.18 -0.53
CA THR A 161 14.82 -7.94 0.06
C THR A 161 15.25 -8.51 1.42
N GLY A 162 14.42 -8.34 2.44
CA GLY A 162 14.70 -8.84 3.80
C GLY A 162 15.57 -7.94 4.68
N SER A 163 16.00 -6.77 4.18
CA SER A 163 16.59 -5.71 5.01
C SER A 163 15.60 -5.19 6.04
N GLN A 164 16.09 -4.52 7.10
CA GLN A 164 15.21 -3.96 8.14
C GLN A 164 14.28 -2.88 7.55
N GLU A 165 14.76 -2.11 6.60
CA GLU A 165 14.02 -1.10 5.85
C GLU A 165 12.93 -1.73 5.00
N TYR A 166 13.27 -2.80 4.27
CA TYR A 166 12.28 -3.55 3.50
C TYR A 166 11.17 -4.12 4.39
N ILE A 167 11.54 -4.69 5.54
CA ILE A 167 10.56 -5.18 6.52
C ILE A 167 9.68 -4.03 7.03
N GLY A 168 10.27 -2.86 7.30
CA GLY A 168 9.55 -1.67 7.75
C GLY A 168 8.50 -1.18 6.74
N VAL A 169 8.90 -0.98 5.48
CA VAL A 169 7.96 -0.52 4.43
C VAL A 169 6.89 -1.56 4.15
N LEU A 170 7.24 -2.85 4.11
CA LEU A 170 6.30 -3.91 3.82
C LEU A 170 5.26 -4.03 4.94
N ALA A 171 5.67 -3.88 6.19
CA ALA A 171 4.77 -3.87 7.34
C ALA A 171 3.76 -2.73 7.26
N ILE A 172 4.21 -1.50 7.01
CA ILE A 172 3.29 -0.34 6.88
C ILE A 172 2.43 -0.43 5.63
N TYR A 173 2.94 -0.94 4.51
CA TYR A 173 2.13 -1.17 3.32
C TYR A 173 0.98 -2.15 3.60
N LEU A 174 1.24 -3.28 4.28
CA LEU A 174 0.23 -4.28 4.60
C LEU A 174 -0.74 -3.79 5.67
N CYS A 175 -0.23 -3.29 6.81
CA CYS A 175 -1.06 -2.76 7.89
C CYS A 175 -1.86 -1.53 7.44
N GLY A 176 -1.21 -0.64 6.68
CA GLY A 176 -1.82 0.54 6.08
C GLY A 176 -2.91 0.15 5.10
N SER A 177 -2.68 -0.81 4.21
CA SER A 177 -3.73 -1.28 3.29
C SER A 177 -4.94 -1.84 4.03
N VAL A 178 -4.76 -2.41 5.23
CA VAL A 178 -5.87 -2.94 6.02
C VAL A 178 -6.59 -1.84 6.80
N ILE A 179 -5.86 -1.18 7.70
CA ILE A 179 -6.41 -0.18 8.62
C ILE A 179 -6.72 1.12 7.89
N GLY A 180 -5.83 1.52 6.98
CA GLY A 180 -5.97 2.72 6.16
C GLY A 180 -7.18 2.64 5.22
N THR A 181 -7.53 1.48 4.66
CA THR A 181 -8.74 1.35 3.84
C THR A 181 -10.01 1.68 4.63
N LEU A 182 -10.11 1.22 5.88
CA LEU A 182 -11.22 1.58 6.78
C LEU A 182 -11.21 3.08 7.09
N TRP A 183 -10.04 3.63 7.41
CA TRP A 183 -9.88 5.06 7.70
C TRP A 183 -10.26 5.94 6.51
N PHE A 184 -9.77 5.62 5.32
CA PHE A 184 -10.03 6.34 4.07
C PHE A 184 -11.50 6.25 3.65
N SER A 185 -12.17 5.14 3.94
CA SER A 185 -13.61 5.04 3.73
C SER A 185 -14.41 5.99 4.62
N VAL A 186 -14.06 6.09 5.91
CA VAL A 186 -14.69 7.04 6.84
C VAL A 186 -14.42 8.46 6.36
N LEU A 187 -13.18 8.79 6.04
CA LEU A 187 -12.80 10.10 5.50
C LEU A 187 -13.57 10.44 4.23
N GLY A 188 -13.68 9.50 3.27
CA GLY A 188 -14.44 9.70 2.04
C GLY A 188 -15.93 9.95 2.28
N SER A 189 -16.51 9.30 3.29
CA SER A 189 -17.92 9.48 3.67
C SER A 189 -18.21 10.87 4.26
N ILE A 190 -17.27 11.42 5.04
CA ILE A 190 -17.44 12.73 5.69
C ILE A 190 -16.82 13.88 4.88
N ALA A 191 -16.00 13.59 3.87
CA ALA A 191 -15.34 14.58 3.03
C ALA A 191 -16.30 15.61 2.41
N PRO A 192 -17.52 15.24 1.94
CA PRO A 192 -18.50 16.21 1.46
C PRO A 192 -18.88 17.30 2.48
N LEU A 193 -18.79 17.01 3.79
CA LEU A 193 -19.10 17.98 4.86
C LEU A 193 -18.11 19.15 4.92
N THR A 194 -16.95 19.03 4.27
CA THR A 194 -15.98 20.13 4.20
C THR A 194 -16.42 21.28 3.29
N GLY A 195 -17.44 21.08 2.45
CA GLY A 195 -17.89 22.05 1.45
C GLY A 195 -16.96 22.19 0.24
N LEU A 196 -15.90 21.37 0.15
CA LEU A 196 -14.99 21.34 -0.99
C LEU A 196 -15.63 20.67 -2.21
N HIS A 197 -15.20 21.08 -3.41
CA HIS A 197 -15.69 20.50 -4.65
C HIS A 197 -15.37 18.99 -4.73
N PRO A 198 -16.32 18.12 -5.17
CA PRO A 198 -16.13 16.67 -5.22
C PRO A 198 -14.87 16.22 -5.97
N LEU A 199 -14.51 16.90 -7.07
CA LEU A 199 -13.28 16.60 -7.83
C LEU A 199 -11.99 16.89 -7.05
N ALA A 200 -11.99 17.90 -6.17
CA ALA A 200 -10.84 18.17 -5.30
C ALA A 200 -10.71 17.10 -4.21
N LEU A 201 -11.84 16.67 -3.64
CA LEU A 201 -11.90 15.55 -2.71
C LEU A 201 -11.47 14.24 -3.37
N ALA A 202 -11.86 14.04 -4.63
CA ALA A 202 -11.44 12.91 -5.45
C ALA A 202 -9.92 12.88 -5.64
N ALA A 203 -9.29 14.02 -5.92
CA ALA A 203 -7.84 14.11 -6.02
C ALA A 203 -7.15 13.69 -4.71
N GLY A 204 -7.68 14.12 -3.56
CA GLY A 204 -7.18 13.70 -2.25
C GLY A 204 -7.36 12.21 -1.96
N SER A 205 -8.45 11.59 -2.45
CA SER A 205 -8.70 10.15 -2.26
C SER A 205 -7.65 9.24 -2.93
N GLY A 206 -6.94 9.76 -3.94
CA GLY A 206 -5.93 9.02 -4.68
C GLY A 206 -4.57 8.85 -3.99
N VAL A 207 -4.32 9.48 -2.84
CA VAL A 207 -2.95 9.49 -2.24
C VAL A 207 -2.48 8.12 -1.70
N GLY A 208 -3.42 7.24 -1.35
CA GLY A 208 -3.16 5.95 -0.70
C GLY A 208 -2.84 4.80 -1.65
N SER A 209 -2.94 3.56 -1.17
CA SER A 209 -2.86 2.36 -2.04
C SER A 209 -4.13 2.19 -2.88
N GLY A 210 -4.12 1.28 -3.85
CA GLY A 210 -5.30 1.02 -4.69
C GLY A 210 -6.57 0.65 -3.90
N SER A 211 -6.41 -0.02 -2.74
CA SER A 211 -7.54 -0.30 -1.83
C SER A 211 -8.07 0.96 -1.14
N MET A 212 -7.18 1.83 -0.68
CA MET A 212 -7.55 3.09 -0.02
C MET A 212 -8.25 4.04 -0.99
N LEU A 213 -7.74 4.13 -2.23
CA LEU A 213 -8.37 4.85 -3.33
C LEU A 213 -9.83 4.37 -3.48
N SER A 214 -9.98 3.06 -3.73
CA SER A 214 -11.29 2.47 -4.03
C SER A 214 -12.29 2.65 -2.89
N ALA A 215 -11.81 2.61 -1.64
CA ALA A 215 -12.64 2.80 -0.46
C ALA A 215 -13.05 4.26 -0.24
N ALA A 216 -12.11 5.21 -0.35
CA ALA A 216 -12.42 6.63 -0.22
C ALA A 216 -13.29 7.14 -1.38
N SER A 217 -12.94 6.81 -2.62
CA SER A 217 -13.71 7.25 -3.79
C SER A 217 -15.09 6.58 -3.83
N GLY A 218 -15.19 5.31 -3.47
CA GLY A 218 -16.47 4.60 -3.37
C GLY A 218 -17.38 5.15 -2.26
N ALA A 219 -16.81 5.63 -1.16
CA ALA A 219 -17.56 6.32 -0.12
C ALA A 219 -18.00 7.73 -0.57
N LEU A 220 -17.12 8.46 -1.27
CA LEU A 220 -17.32 9.84 -1.71
C LEU A 220 -18.43 10.00 -2.76
N ILE A 221 -18.62 9.01 -3.64
CA ILE A 221 -19.64 9.10 -4.71
C ILE A 221 -21.08 8.96 -4.21
N ASN A 222 -21.29 8.58 -2.94
CA ASN A 222 -22.63 8.40 -2.41
C ASN A 222 -23.37 9.74 -2.33
N GLY A 223 -24.52 9.82 -3.00
CA GLY A 223 -25.32 11.04 -3.06
C GLY A 223 -24.90 12.01 -4.17
N LEU A 224 -23.90 11.66 -4.99
CA LEU A 224 -23.59 12.37 -6.23
C LEU A 224 -24.44 11.84 -7.38
N ASP A 225 -24.66 12.67 -8.40
CA ASP A 225 -25.22 12.24 -9.67
C ASP A 225 -24.23 11.36 -10.44
N GLU A 226 -24.75 10.53 -11.35
CA GLU A 226 -23.96 9.51 -12.06
C GLU A 226 -22.80 10.12 -12.87
N ALA A 227 -23.03 11.30 -13.46
CA ALA A 227 -22.01 12.02 -14.22
C ALA A 227 -20.85 12.50 -13.32
N MET A 228 -21.13 13.13 -12.18
CA MET A 228 -20.09 13.56 -11.25
C MET A 228 -19.39 12.37 -10.60
N ALA A 229 -20.13 11.31 -10.25
CA ALA A 229 -19.55 10.09 -9.68
C ALA A 229 -18.50 9.48 -10.60
N GLN A 230 -18.79 9.39 -11.90
CA GLN A 230 -17.84 8.88 -12.89
C GLN A 230 -16.60 9.78 -13.03
N GLN A 231 -16.77 11.10 -12.98
CA GLN A 231 -15.64 12.04 -12.98
C GLN A 231 -14.80 11.91 -11.72
N VAL A 232 -15.42 11.78 -10.55
CA VAL A 232 -14.76 11.55 -9.26
C VAL A 232 -13.89 10.29 -9.31
N LEU A 233 -14.44 9.16 -9.76
CA LEU A 233 -13.68 7.91 -9.89
C LEU A 233 -12.49 8.07 -10.85
N SER A 234 -12.69 8.79 -11.95
CA SER A 234 -11.65 9.03 -12.95
C SER A 234 -10.52 9.91 -12.41
N ILE A 235 -10.84 11.01 -11.73
CA ILE A 235 -9.86 11.91 -11.11
C ILE A 235 -9.13 11.21 -9.96
N ALA A 236 -9.84 10.42 -9.15
CA ALA A 236 -9.24 9.67 -8.06
C ALA A 236 -8.22 8.65 -8.58
N ALA A 237 -8.57 7.88 -9.62
CA ALA A 237 -7.66 6.96 -10.28
C ALA A 237 -6.46 7.67 -10.90
N ALA A 238 -6.68 8.80 -11.58
CA ALA A 238 -5.59 9.62 -12.13
C ALA A 238 -4.65 10.15 -11.04
N SER A 239 -5.20 10.64 -9.92
CA SER A 239 -4.40 11.09 -8.77
C SER A 239 -3.58 9.95 -8.17
N ASN A 240 -4.14 8.75 -8.03
CA ASN A 240 -3.42 7.59 -7.51
C ASN A 240 -2.27 7.15 -8.39
N LEU A 241 -2.52 7.07 -9.69
CA LEU A 241 -1.51 6.80 -10.69
C LEU A 241 -0.34 7.79 -10.61
N LEU A 242 -0.68 9.07 -10.51
CA LEU A 242 0.29 10.15 -10.48
C LEU A 242 1.11 10.21 -9.22
N SER A 243 0.43 10.08 -8.09
CA SER A 243 1.07 10.06 -6.80
C SER A 243 1.99 8.84 -6.70
N SER A 244 1.62 7.71 -7.29
CA SER A 244 2.48 6.52 -7.36
C SER A 244 3.77 6.78 -8.15
N ALA A 245 3.66 7.39 -9.33
CA ALA A 245 4.83 7.67 -10.18
C ALA A 245 5.74 8.77 -9.62
N LEU A 246 5.17 9.94 -9.31
CA LEU A 246 5.91 11.06 -8.72
C LEU A 246 6.44 10.70 -7.33
N GLY A 247 5.67 9.91 -6.58
CA GLY A 247 6.04 9.41 -5.27
C GLY A 247 7.26 8.52 -5.25
N ALA A 248 7.43 7.66 -6.25
CA ALA A 248 8.63 6.85 -6.36
C ALA A 248 9.88 7.74 -6.52
N LEU A 249 9.79 8.78 -7.37
CA LEU A 249 10.87 9.75 -7.59
C LEU A 249 11.11 10.59 -6.34
N SER A 250 10.06 11.16 -5.76
CA SER A 250 10.11 11.94 -4.51
C SER A 250 10.73 11.15 -3.37
N LEU A 251 10.31 9.90 -3.17
CA LEU A 251 10.90 9.01 -2.17
C LEU A 251 12.38 8.74 -2.45
N THR A 252 12.75 8.47 -3.69
CA THR A 252 14.13 8.14 -4.06
C THR A 252 15.08 9.33 -3.82
N TYR A 253 14.70 10.51 -4.28
CA TYR A 253 15.58 11.68 -4.29
C TYR A 253 15.43 12.59 -3.07
N LEU A 254 14.27 12.60 -2.41
CA LEU A 254 13.99 13.50 -1.27
C LEU A 254 13.67 12.71 0.00
N GLY A 255 12.69 11.81 -0.07
CA GLY A 255 12.15 11.10 1.10
C GLY A 255 13.19 10.23 1.82
N LEU A 256 13.94 9.40 1.10
CA LEU A 256 14.95 8.52 1.69
C LEU A 256 16.17 9.29 2.25
N PRO A 257 16.78 10.26 1.52
CA PRO A 257 17.84 11.08 2.10
C PRO A 257 17.38 11.86 3.34
N LEU A 258 16.17 12.41 3.32
CA LEU A 258 15.59 13.11 4.47
C LEU A 258 15.37 12.13 5.64
N ALA A 259 14.83 10.94 5.35
CA ALA A 259 14.56 9.92 6.34
C ALA A 259 15.83 9.44 7.04
N GLU A 260 16.89 9.15 6.27
CA GLU A 260 18.19 8.74 6.81
C GLU A 260 18.81 9.84 7.68
N LYS A 261 18.72 11.11 7.24
CA LYS A 261 19.24 12.25 8.00
C LYS A 261 18.51 12.42 9.33
N ILE A 262 17.18 12.37 9.33
CA ILE A 262 16.37 12.53 10.54
C ILE A 262 16.54 11.34 11.48
N PHE A 263 16.64 10.13 10.94
CA PHE A 263 16.96 8.93 11.70
C PHE A 263 18.32 9.06 12.40
N ALA A 264 19.35 9.54 11.69
CA ALA A 264 20.68 9.75 12.25
C ALA A 264 20.70 10.86 13.32
N MET A 265 19.87 11.90 13.19
CA MET A 265 19.73 12.95 14.22
C MET A 265 19.00 12.43 15.46
N SER A 266 17.93 11.65 15.27
CA SER A 266 17.09 11.15 16.36
C SER A 266 17.78 10.03 17.15
N SER A 267 18.51 9.14 16.47
CA SER A 267 19.22 8.02 17.12
C SER A 267 20.45 8.44 17.92
N LYS A 268 21.04 9.62 17.63
CA LYS A 268 22.11 10.20 18.45
C LYS A 268 21.63 10.67 19.83
N GLY A 269 20.35 11.00 19.97
CA GLY A 269 19.76 11.46 21.23
C GLY A 269 19.42 10.33 22.21
N GLU A 270 19.37 9.07 21.76
CA GLU A 270 19.09 7.90 22.62
C GLU A 270 20.36 7.24 23.19
N ALA A 271 21.54 7.64 22.71
CA ALA A 271 22.84 7.13 23.16
C ALA A 271 23.48 7.99 24.29
N GLN A 272 22.71 8.89 24.91
CA GLN A 272 23.06 9.68 26.10
C GLN A 272 22.09 9.35 27.23
#